data_AF-A0AAW6TEW9-F1
#
_entry.id   AF-A0AAW6TEW9-F1
#
_cell.length_a   1.000
_cell.length_b   1.000
_cell.length_c   1.000
_cell.angle_alpha   90.00
_cell.angle_beta   90.00
_cell.angle_gamma   90.00
#
_symmetry.space_group_name_H-M   'P 1'
#
loop_
_entity.id
_entity.type
_entity.pdbx_description
1 polymer ?
#
loop_
_entity_poly.entity_id
_entity_poly.type
_entity_poly.pdbx_seq_one_letter_code
_entity_poly.pdbx_strand_id
1 'polypeptide(L)'
;MEEIKKSISAILYERTTSPLFGTFIVSWLLWNWKIPYLSFFVSENKFKINKIEYIIANYNDTHYLITYPLISTLILLTIIPFLSNGAYWLSINFENWKSKHKNLIESKQLLTVEQSIELREQIFKQEERFSKLVQDKNSEIESLKKQIESDKTVEKVDEKIDDSNSELEKLAERIMNNSYELEAFNTLTRAIQNNYRIQNDATTTKLIALLESYDIIHKPEALYKFTDTGRRFLRFITA
;
A
#
# COMPACT_ATOMS: atom_id res chain seq x y z
N MET A 1 -27.52 -75.59 -10.36
CA MET A 1 -27.50 -74.75 -11.58
C MET A 1 -26.85 -73.39 -11.30
N GLU A 2 -27.16 -72.76 -10.16
CA GLU A 2 -26.50 -71.51 -9.73
C GLU A 2 -25.00 -71.66 -9.46
N GLU A 3 -24.55 -72.76 -8.86
CA GLU A 3 -23.12 -73.00 -8.62
C GLU A 3 -22.31 -73.11 -9.92
N ILE A 4 -22.87 -73.76 -10.94
CA ILE A 4 -22.27 -73.86 -12.28
C ILE A 4 -22.23 -72.49 -12.96
N LYS A 5 -23.29 -71.69 -12.81
CA LYS A 5 -23.31 -70.32 -13.32
C LYS A 5 -22.25 -69.45 -12.65
N LYS A 6 -22.08 -69.59 -11.32
CA LYS A 6 -21.10 -68.85 -10.52
C LYS A 6 -19.67 -69.27 -10.85
N SER A 7 -19.40 -70.56 -11.05
CA SER A 7 -18.09 -71.07 -11.46
C SER A 7 -17.73 -70.65 -12.88
N ILE A 8 -18.68 -70.70 -13.82
CA ILE A 8 -18.47 -70.22 -15.19
C ILE A 8 -18.23 -68.71 -15.20
N SER A 9 -19.02 -67.92 -14.45
CA SER A 9 -18.81 -66.47 -14.38
C SER A 9 -17.48 -66.11 -13.72
N ALA A 10 -17.02 -66.86 -12.71
CA ALA A 10 -15.73 -66.61 -12.07
C ALA A 10 -14.56 -66.89 -13.02
N ILE A 11 -14.60 -68.01 -13.75
CA ILE A 11 -13.57 -68.37 -14.75
C ILE A 11 -13.57 -67.38 -15.92
N LEU A 12 -14.75 -66.99 -16.39
CA LEU A 12 -14.88 -65.96 -17.42
C LEU A 12 -14.37 -64.62 -16.93
N TYR A 13 -14.70 -64.22 -15.70
CA TYR A 13 -14.23 -62.96 -15.10
C TYR A 13 -12.71 -62.96 -15.02
N GLU A 14 -12.10 -63.97 -14.39
CA GLU A 14 -10.64 -64.10 -14.23
C GLU A 14 -9.89 -64.09 -15.58
N ARG A 15 -10.44 -64.73 -16.62
CA ARG A 15 -9.84 -64.76 -17.96
C ARG A 15 -10.14 -63.52 -18.81
N THR A 16 -11.29 -62.86 -18.65
CA THR A 16 -11.64 -61.61 -19.35
C THR A 16 -11.08 -60.36 -18.67
N THR A 17 -10.69 -60.43 -17.38
CA THR A 17 -9.87 -59.39 -16.74
C THR A 17 -8.45 -59.34 -17.27
N SER A 18 -7.98 -60.38 -17.97
CA SER A 18 -6.73 -60.29 -18.71
C SER A 18 -6.93 -59.36 -19.91
N PRO A 19 -6.24 -58.20 -19.97
CA PRO A 19 -6.37 -57.26 -21.09
C PRO A 19 -6.14 -57.95 -22.43
N LEU A 20 -5.27 -58.95 -22.48
CA LEU A 20 -4.95 -59.71 -23.69
C LEU A 20 -6.14 -60.50 -24.23
N PHE A 21 -6.88 -61.20 -23.36
CA PHE A 21 -8.00 -62.03 -23.82
C PHE A 21 -9.20 -61.17 -24.25
N GLY A 22 -9.49 -60.10 -23.51
CA GLY A 22 -10.52 -59.14 -23.88
C GLY A 22 -10.22 -58.47 -25.22
N THR A 23 -8.99 -57.95 -25.40
CA THR A 23 -8.56 -57.35 -26.67
C THR A 23 -8.54 -58.38 -27.80
N PHE A 24 -8.22 -59.65 -27.53
CA PHE A 24 -8.28 -60.74 -28.51
C PHE A 24 -9.67 -61.04 -29.01
N ILE A 25 -10.66 -61.14 -28.12
CA ILE A 25 -12.04 -61.34 -28.54
C ILE A 25 -12.49 -60.18 -29.43
N VAL A 26 -12.20 -58.94 -29.04
CA VAL A 26 -12.57 -57.76 -29.85
C VAL A 26 -11.86 -57.76 -31.20
N SER A 27 -10.56 -58.05 -31.23
CA SER A 27 -9.80 -58.13 -32.48
C SER A 27 -10.29 -59.26 -33.38
N TRP A 28 -10.61 -60.42 -32.80
CA TRP A 28 -11.16 -61.56 -33.53
C TRP A 28 -12.51 -61.22 -34.14
N LEU A 29 -13.40 -60.57 -33.39
CA LEU A 29 -14.69 -60.10 -33.88
C LEU A 29 -14.56 -59.07 -34.99
N LEU A 30 -13.54 -58.20 -34.96
CA LEU A 30 -13.29 -57.24 -36.04
C LEU A 30 -12.88 -57.92 -37.34
N TRP A 31 -11.96 -58.89 -37.29
CA TRP A 31 -11.51 -59.61 -38.49
C TRP A 31 -12.52 -60.64 -39.00
N ASN A 32 -13.23 -61.30 -38.09
CA ASN A 32 -14.17 -62.38 -38.40
C ASN A 32 -15.63 -61.94 -38.27
N TRP A 33 -15.94 -60.64 -38.38
CA TRP A 33 -17.29 -60.08 -38.15
C TRP A 33 -18.40 -60.74 -38.97
N LYS A 34 -18.06 -61.29 -40.13
CA LYS A 34 -18.98 -62.02 -41.00
C LYS A 34 -19.51 -63.31 -40.36
N ILE A 35 -18.70 -63.99 -39.54
CA ILE A 35 -19.07 -65.24 -38.85
C ILE A 35 -20.22 -64.99 -37.83
N PRO A 36 -20.08 -64.13 -36.80
CA PRO A 36 -21.18 -63.85 -35.89
C PRO A 36 -22.35 -63.18 -36.61
N TYR A 37 -22.10 -62.34 -37.62
CA TYR A 37 -23.18 -61.75 -38.43
C TYR A 37 -24.03 -62.84 -39.12
N LEU A 38 -23.40 -63.79 -39.80
CA LEU A 38 -24.07 -64.92 -40.46
C LEU A 38 -24.77 -65.84 -39.46
N SER A 39 -24.14 -66.12 -38.32
CA SER A 39 -24.71 -66.99 -37.29
C SER A 39 -25.97 -66.41 -36.67
N PHE A 40 -25.96 -65.13 -36.28
CA PHE A 40 -27.05 -64.52 -35.52
C PHE A 40 -28.11 -63.83 -36.38
N PHE A 41 -27.74 -63.23 -37.52
CA PHE A 41 -28.63 -62.31 -38.23
C PHE A 41 -29.14 -62.83 -39.58
N VAL A 42 -28.49 -63.84 -40.18
CA VAL A 42 -28.92 -64.36 -41.48
C VAL A 42 -29.78 -65.61 -41.30
N SER A 43 -30.95 -65.66 -41.93
CA SER A 43 -31.85 -66.82 -41.91
C SER A 43 -31.31 -67.97 -42.77
N GLU A 44 -31.45 -69.22 -42.29
CA GLU A 44 -30.93 -70.42 -42.96
C GLU A 44 -31.52 -70.64 -44.36
N ASN A 45 -32.77 -70.23 -44.57
CA ASN A 45 -33.51 -70.38 -45.83
C ASN A 45 -32.88 -69.64 -47.02
N LYS A 46 -31.86 -68.80 -46.79
CA LYS A 46 -31.10 -68.09 -47.83
C LYS A 46 -29.92 -68.91 -48.39
N PHE A 47 -29.57 -70.03 -47.76
CA PHE A 47 -28.44 -70.86 -48.16
C PHE A 47 -28.91 -72.20 -48.72
N LYS A 48 -28.20 -72.68 -49.75
CA LYS A 48 -28.40 -74.04 -50.31
C LYS A 48 -27.77 -75.13 -49.43
N ILE A 49 -26.86 -74.74 -48.53
CA ILE A 49 -26.11 -75.61 -47.60
C ILE A 49 -26.29 -75.09 -46.18
N ASN A 50 -25.94 -75.92 -45.19
CA ASN A 50 -26.02 -75.52 -43.78
C ASN A 50 -25.07 -74.33 -43.52
N LYS A 51 -25.45 -73.42 -42.61
CA LYS A 51 -24.63 -72.27 -42.18
C LYS A 51 -23.22 -72.68 -41.77
N ILE A 52 -23.08 -73.79 -41.05
CA ILE A 52 -21.77 -74.27 -40.58
C ILE A 52 -20.90 -74.66 -41.76
N GLU A 53 -21.44 -75.42 -42.72
CA GLU A 53 -20.73 -75.83 -43.94
C GLU A 53 -20.36 -74.62 -44.79
N TYR A 54 -21.26 -73.63 -44.88
CA TYR A 54 -20.98 -72.36 -45.57
C TYR A 54 -19.83 -71.58 -44.91
N ILE A 55 -19.78 -71.55 -43.58
CA ILE A 55 -18.70 -70.90 -42.83
C ILE A 55 -17.38 -71.64 -43.04
N ILE A 56 -17.39 -72.97 -42.98
CA ILE A 56 -16.19 -73.78 -43.20
C ILE A 56 -15.65 -73.60 -44.63
N ALA A 57 -16.54 -73.53 -45.62
CA ALA A 57 -16.14 -73.38 -47.02
C ALA A 57 -15.57 -71.99 -47.36
N ASN A 58 -16.03 -70.91 -46.70
CA ASN A 58 -15.72 -69.54 -47.09
C ASN A 58 -14.87 -68.75 -46.08
N TYR A 59 -14.85 -69.16 -44.81
CA TYR A 59 -14.23 -68.40 -43.72
C TYR A 59 -13.29 -69.24 -42.84
N ASN A 60 -12.89 -70.44 -43.28
CA ASN A 60 -11.96 -71.32 -42.57
C ASN A 60 -10.48 -71.06 -42.92
N ASP A 61 -10.11 -69.79 -43.08
CA ASP A 61 -8.71 -69.42 -43.30
C ASP A 61 -8.02 -69.23 -41.94
N THR A 62 -6.95 -70.00 -41.70
CA THR A 62 -6.18 -69.98 -40.46
C THR A 62 -5.58 -68.60 -40.16
N HIS A 63 -5.21 -67.84 -41.18
CA HIS A 63 -4.66 -66.51 -41.00
C HIS A 63 -5.70 -65.52 -40.47
N TYR A 64 -6.91 -65.55 -41.01
CA TYR A 64 -8.01 -64.69 -40.54
C TYR A 64 -8.56 -65.11 -39.19
N LEU A 65 -8.56 -66.41 -38.89
CA LEU A 65 -9.05 -66.93 -37.62
C LEU A 65 -8.10 -66.69 -36.45
N ILE A 66 -6.79 -66.78 -36.65
CA ILE A 66 -5.81 -66.78 -35.56
C ILE A 66 -4.73 -65.71 -35.75
N THR A 67 -4.08 -65.67 -36.91
CA THR A 67 -2.86 -64.86 -37.09
C THR A 67 -3.14 -63.35 -37.07
N TYR A 68 -4.09 -62.86 -37.88
CA TYR A 68 -4.42 -61.43 -37.93
C TYR A 68 -5.04 -60.90 -36.63
N PRO A 69 -5.99 -61.60 -35.98
CA PRO A 69 -6.46 -61.22 -34.66
C PRO A 69 -5.32 -61.13 -33.65
N LEU A 70 -4.43 -62.13 -33.59
CA LEU A 70 -3.34 -62.16 -32.62
C LEU A 70 -2.33 -61.02 -32.84
N ILE A 71 -1.93 -60.73 -34.08
CA ILE A 71 -1.06 -59.59 -34.40
C ILE A 71 -1.76 -58.27 -34.04
N SER A 72 -3.04 -58.14 -34.42
CA SER A 72 -3.83 -56.94 -34.11
C SER A 72 -4.01 -56.74 -32.61
N THR A 73 -4.11 -57.79 -31.79
CA THR A 73 -4.09 -57.64 -30.33
C THR A 73 -2.79 -57.09 -29.80
N LEU A 74 -1.66 -57.58 -30.28
CA LEU A 74 -0.35 -57.13 -29.84
C LEU A 74 -0.16 -55.65 -30.18
N ILE A 75 -0.61 -55.26 -31.38
CA ILE A 75 -0.62 -53.87 -31.85
C ILE A 75 -1.54 -53.02 -30.96
N LEU A 76 -2.77 -53.44 -30.72
CA LEU A 76 -3.74 -52.68 -29.91
C LEU A 76 -3.29 -52.53 -28.46
N LEU A 77 -2.80 -53.61 -27.84
CA LEU A 77 -2.25 -53.57 -26.47
C LEU A 77 -1.06 -52.63 -26.35
N THR A 78 -0.30 -52.45 -27.42
CA THR A 78 0.83 -51.52 -27.45
C THR A 78 0.35 -50.10 -27.72
N ILE A 79 -0.48 -49.87 -28.75
CA ILE A 79 -0.88 -48.52 -29.18
C ILE A 79 -1.83 -47.85 -28.18
N ILE A 80 -2.78 -48.60 -27.60
CA ILE A 80 -3.79 -48.04 -26.68
C ILE A 80 -3.16 -47.30 -25.48
N PRO A 81 -2.18 -47.84 -24.74
CA PRO A 81 -1.56 -47.11 -23.64
C PRO A 81 -0.80 -45.87 -24.11
N PHE A 82 -0.16 -45.89 -25.30
CA PHE A 82 0.46 -44.68 -25.86
C PHE A 82 -0.57 -43.61 -26.20
N LEU A 83 -1.69 -43.98 -26.82
CA LEU A 83 -2.79 -43.06 -27.12
C LEU A 83 -3.42 -42.49 -25.84
N SER A 84 -3.61 -43.33 -24.83
CA SER A 84 -4.16 -42.94 -23.53
C SER A 84 -3.24 -41.97 -22.79
N ASN A 85 -1.94 -42.26 -22.74
CA ASN A 85 -0.95 -41.38 -22.14
C ASN A 85 -0.83 -40.05 -22.92
N GLY A 86 -0.90 -40.09 -24.25
CA GLY A 86 -0.92 -38.89 -25.09
C GLY A 86 -2.15 -38.02 -24.83
N ALA A 87 -3.33 -38.63 -24.75
CA ALA A 87 -4.58 -37.94 -24.43
C ALA A 87 -4.54 -37.34 -23.01
N TYR A 88 -4.01 -38.08 -22.04
CA TYR A 88 -3.84 -37.60 -20.66
C TYR A 88 -2.88 -36.41 -20.60
N TRP A 89 -1.73 -36.50 -21.26
CA TRP A 89 -0.76 -35.41 -21.36
C TRP A 89 -1.38 -34.16 -21.99
N LEU A 90 -2.13 -34.33 -23.08
CA LEU A 90 -2.82 -33.24 -23.76
C LEU A 90 -3.89 -32.60 -22.85
N SER A 91 -4.62 -33.41 -22.08
CA SER A 91 -5.61 -32.92 -21.10
C SER A 91 -4.94 -32.08 -20.01
N ILE A 92 -3.85 -32.57 -19.40
CA ILE A 92 -3.11 -31.81 -18.38
C ILE A 92 -2.62 -30.49 -18.96
N ASN A 93 -2.06 -30.52 -20.17
CA ASN A 93 -1.55 -29.31 -20.79
C ASN A 93 -2.68 -28.30 -21.04
N PHE A 94 -3.87 -28.76 -21.45
CA PHE A 94 -5.03 -27.91 -21.64
C PHE A 94 -5.58 -27.33 -20.33
N GLU A 95 -5.62 -28.12 -19.26
CA GLU A 95 -6.01 -27.65 -17.92
C GLU A 95 -5.04 -26.58 -17.40
N ASN A 96 -3.73 -26.81 -17.54
CA ASN A 96 -2.71 -25.85 -17.16
C ASN A 96 -2.81 -24.56 -17.97
N TRP A 97 -3.04 -24.67 -19.28
CA TRP A 97 -3.26 -23.53 -20.16
C TRP A 97 -4.50 -22.74 -19.76
N LYS A 98 -5.62 -23.43 -19.52
CA LYS A 98 -6.88 -22.84 -19.04
C LYS A 98 -6.70 -22.15 -17.68
N SER A 99 -5.98 -22.76 -16.74
CA SER A 99 -5.69 -22.19 -15.42
C SER A 99 -4.86 -20.91 -15.53
N LYS A 100 -3.80 -20.93 -16.36
CA LYS A 100 -3.00 -19.73 -16.65
C LYS A 100 -3.83 -18.60 -17.24
N HIS A 101 -4.67 -18.88 -18.24
CA HIS A 101 -5.54 -17.88 -18.84
C HIS A 101 -6.63 -17.38 -17.90
N LYS A 102 -7.20 -18.26 -17.07
CA LYS A 102 -8.16 -17.86 -16.03
C LYS A 102 -7.52 -16.90 -15.02
N ASN A 103 -6.31 -17.21 -14.55
CA ASN A 103 -5.59 -16.35 -13.61
C ASN A 103 -5.22 -14.98 -14.21
N LEU A 104 -4.93 -14.93 -15.52
CA LEU A 104 -4.68 -13.68 -16.25
C LEU A 104 -5.95 -12.85 -16.44
N ILE A 105 -7.09 -13.48 -16.76
CA ILE A 105 -8.37 -12.79 -17.02
C ILE A 105 -9.04 -12.33 -15.73
N GLU A 106 -8.99 -13.14 -14.66
CA GLU A 106 -9.64 -12.81 -13.39
C GLU A 106 -8.80 -11.90 -12.48
N SER A 107 -7.58 -11.51 -12.89
CA SER A 107 -6.62 -10.75 -12.06
C SER A 107 -6.38 -11.38 -10.67
N LYS A 108 -6.68 -12.67 -10.51
CA LYS A 108 -6.49 -13.46 -9.29
C LYS A 108 -5.22 -14.28 -9.37
N GLN A 109 -4.13 -13.69 -9.87
CA GLN A 109 -2.83 -14.32 -9.75
C GLN A 109 -2.48 -14.43 -8.26
N LEU A 110 -2.49 -15.64 -7.73
CA LEU A 110 -1.88 -15.94 -6.45
C LEU A 110 -0.38 -15.64 -6.60
N LEU A 111 0.14 -14.78 -5.73
CA LEU A 111 1.57 -14.50 -5.67
C LEU A 111 2.31 -15.79 -5.33
N THR A 112 3.44 -16.03 -5.99
CA THR A 112 4.36 -17.07 -5.53
C THR A 112 4.91 -16.70 -4.15
N VAL A 113 5.50 -17.67 -3.45
CA VAL A 113 6.08 -17.43 -2.12
C VAL A 113 7.14 -16.32 -2.20
N GLU A 114 8.05 -16.39 -3.18
CA GLU A 114 9.04 -15.34 -3.46
C GLU A 114 8.40 -13.97 -3.70
N GLN A 115 7.38 -13.88 -4.56
CA GLN A 115 6.68 -12.62 -4.82
C GLN A 115 6.00 -12.06 -3.56
N SER A 116 5.48 -12.93 -2.69
CA SER A 116 4.87 -12.52 -1.42
C SER A 116 5.89 -11.97 -0.43
N ILE A 117 7.10 -12.54 -0.40
CA ILE A 117 8.21 -12.08 0.45
C ILE A 117 8.69 -10.72 -0.06
N GLU A 118 8.92 -10.58 -1.37
CA GLU A 118 9.35 -9.32 -1.98
C GLU A 118 8.33 -8.20 -1.74
N LEU A 119 7.04 -8.48 -1.91
CA LEU A 119 5.99 -7.50 -1.64
C LEU A 119 5.98 -7.06 -0.17
N ARG A 120 6.17 -7.99 0.77
CA ARG A 120 6.27 -7.65 2.21
C ARG A 120 7.47 -6.77 2.50
N GLU A 121 8.63 -7.06 1.90
CA GLU A 121 9.81 -6.21 2.05
C GLU A 121 9.59 -4.81 1.48
N GLN A 122 8.92 -4.69 0.34
CA GLN A 122 8.59 -3.40 -0.25
C GLN A 122 7.64 -2.59 0.66
N ILE A 123 6.63 -3.23 1.25
CA ILE A 123 5.72 -2.60 2.22
C ILE A 123 6.51 -2.12 3.44
N PHE A 124 7.36 -2.96 4.03
CA PHE A 124 8.20 -2.57 5.17
C PHE A 124 9.11 -1.37 4.85
N LYS A 125 9.76 -1.37 3.69
CA LYS A 125 10.60 -0.24 3.25
C LYS A 125 9.78 1.04 3.05
N GLN A 126 8.54 0.91 2.55
CA GLN A 126 7.65 2.04 2.36
C GLN A 126 7.16 2.60 3.70
N GLU A 127 6.80 1.75 4.65
CA GLU A 127 6.43 2.15 6.01
C GLU A 127 7.59 2.88 6.72
N GLU A 128 8.81 2.37 6.61
CA GLU A 128 10.01 3.03 7.17
C GLU A 128 10.23 4.42 6.56
N ARG A 129 10.09 4.54 5.23
CA ARG A 129 10.18 5.83 4.53
C ARG A 129 9.10 6.81 4.98
N PHE A 130 7.85 6.35 5.11
CA PHE A 130 6.75 7.17 5.61
C PHE A 130 6.98 7.62 7.04
N SER A 131 7.44 6.72 7.91
CA SER A 131 7.74 7.04 9.31
C SER A 131 8.82 8.14 9.42
N LYS A 132 9.90 8.02 8.64
CA LYS A 132 10.95 9.06 8.55
C LYS A 132 10.39 10.39 8.05
N LEU A 133 9.60 10.37 6.98
CA LEU A 133 9.02 11.58 6.40
C LEU A 133 8.06 12.30 7.38
N VAL A 134 7.28 11.53 8.15
CA VAL A 134 6.42 12.08 9.22
C VAL A 134 7.26 12.69 10.34
N GLN A 135 8.33 12.01 10.75
CA GLN A 135 9.24 12.52 11.79
C GLN A 135 9.91 13.83 11.34
N ASP A 136 10.43 13.87 10.11
CA ASP A 136 11.06 15.06 9.55
C ASP A 136 10.06 16.22 9.48
N LYS A 137 8.84 15.98 8.99
CA LYS A 137 7.79 17.01 8.93
C LYS A 137 7.36 17.50 10.31
N ASN A 138 7.27 16.63 11.31
CA ASN A 138 6.98 17.04 12.68
C ASN A 138 8.10 17.90 13.26
N SER A 139 9.37 17.55 13.01
CA SER A 139 10.52 18.36 13.44
C SER A 139 10.54 19.74 12.77
N GLU A 140 10.17 19.80 11.49
CA GLU A 140 10.02 21.06 10.74
C GLU A 140 8.90 21.92 11.34
N ILE A 141 7.73 21.33 11.62
CA ILE A 141 6.61 22.01 12.28
C ILE A 141 7.02 22.55 13.66
N GLU A 142 7.75 21.77 14.46
CA GLU A 142 8.24 22.24 15.76
C GLU A 142 9.21 23.42 15.61
N SER A 143 10.10 23.39 14.62
CA SER A 143 11.02 24.50 14.35
C SER A 143 10.28 25.77 13.92
N LEU A 144 9.30 25.65 13.03
CA LEU A 144 8.46 26.75 12.57
C LEU A 144 7.60 27.32 13.70
N LYS A 145 7.04 26.47 14.57
CA LYS A 145 6.30 26.93 15.75
C LYS A 145 7.17 27.76 16.69
N LYS A 146 8.42 27.33 16.92
CA LYS A 146 9.38 28.09 17.74
C LYS A 146 9.70 29.46 17.12
N GLN A 147 9.85 29.53 15.80
CA GLN A 147 10.07 30.81 15.10
C GLN A 147 8.85 31.74 15.22
N ILE A 148 7.63 31.23 15.04
CA ILE A 148 6.42 32.04 15.22
C ILE A 148 6.29 32.54 16.67
N GLU A 149 6.70 31.76 17.66
CA GLU A 149 6.68 32.17 19.06
C GLU A 149 7.73 33.24 19.39
N SER A 150 8.92 33.17 18.77
CA SER A 150 9.90 34.26 18.86
C SER A 150 9.41 35.54 18.19
N ASP A 151 8.75 35.44 17.03
CA ASP A 151 8.27 36.63 16.31
C ASP A 151 7.12 37.32 17.09
N LYS A 152 6.21 36.54 17.68
CA LYS A 152 5.14 37.07 18.55
C LYS A 152 5.64 37.72 19.84
N THR A 153 6.79 37.29 20.36
CA THR A 153 7.38 37.94 21.53
C THR A 153 8.02 39.28 21.16
N VAL A 154 8.54 39.42 19.94
CA VAL A 154 9.02 40.71 19.40
C VAL A 154 7.85 41.69 19.19
N GLU A 155 6.75 41.26 18.56
CA GLU A 155 5.56 42.13 18.36
C GLU A 155 4.98 42.68 19.68
N LYS A 156 4.91 41.84 20.73
CA LYS A 156 4.43 42.28 22.06
C LYS A 156 5.37 43.25 22.77
N VAL A 157 6.66 43.21 22.45
CA VAL A 157 7.63 44.16 22.99
C VAL A 157 7.49 45.49 22.25
N ASP A 158 7.30 45.47 20.93
CA ASP A 158 7.08 46.67 20.13
C ASP A 158 5.77 47.39 20.49
N GLU A 159 4.66 46.67 20.72
CA GLU A 159 3.40 47.26 21.17
C GLU A 159 3.51 47.99 22.53
N LYS A 160 4.28 47.42 23.48
CA LYS A 160 4.51 48.07 24.78
C LYS A 160 5.41 49.29 24.68
N ILE A 161 6.37 49.28 23.76
CA ILE A 161 7.26 50.41 23.51
C ILE A 161 6.48 51.56 22.87
N ASP A 162 5.54 51.27 21.96
CA ASP A 162 4.68 52.28 21.32
C ASP A 162 3.72 52.93 22.31
N ASP A 163 3.03 52.14 23.14
CA ASP A 163 2.13 52.66 24.19
C ASP A 163 2.87 53.56 25.20
N SER A 164 4.06 53.13 25.63
CA SER A 164 4.91 53.91 26.54
C SER A 164 5.44 55.20 25.91
N ASN A 165 5.68 55.24 24.59
CA ASN A 165 6.07 56.46 23.90
C ASN A 165 4.88 57.43 23.78
N SER A 166 3.66 56.93 23.56
CA SER A 166 2.45 57.74 23.47
C SER A 166 2.16 58.50 24.77
N GLU A 167 2.41 57.87 25.93
CA GLU A 167 2.22 58.50 27.24
C GLU A 167 3.29 59.58 27.54
N LEU A 168 4.52 59.36 27.08
CA LEU A 168 5.59 60.36 27.17
C LEU A 168 5.33 61.57 26.26
N GLU A 169 4.75 61.35 25.08
CA GLU A 169 4.36 62.43 24.17
C GLU A 169 3.23 63.30 24.75
N LYS A 170 2.18 62.68 25.29
CA LYS A 170 1.10 63.41 26.00
C LYS A 170 1.62 64.21 27.19
N LEU A 171 2.58 63.65 27.95
CA LEU A 171 3.21 64.36 29.06
C LEU A 171 4.04 65.56 28.57
N ALA A 172 4.77 65.41 27.46
CA ALA A 172 5.53 66.49 26.84
C ALA A 172 4.60 67.62 26.38
N GLU A 173 3.52 67.29 25.66
CA GLU A 173 2.50 68.26 25.24
C GLU A 173 1.89 69.01 26.42
N ARG A 174 1.58 68.32 27.52
CA ARG A 174 1.05 68.94 28.73
C ARG A 174 2.03 69.98 29.30
N ILE A 175 3.31 69.63 29.41
CA ILE A 175 4.33 70.54 29.95
C ILE A 175 4.52 71.72 28.99
N MET A 176 4.49 71.51 27.67
CA MET A 176 4.61 72.57 26.67
C MET A 176 3.43 73.56 26.69
N ASN A 177 2.21 73.06 26.91
CA ASN A 177 0.99 73.88 26.95
C ASN A 177 0.84 74.70 28.23
N ASN A 178 1.59 74.38 29.29
CA ASN A 178 1.59 75.11 30.54
C ASN A 178 2.87 75.95 30.66
N SER A 179 2.78 77.25 30.38
CA SER A 179 3.93 78.18 30.35
C SER A 179 4.77 78.15 31.63
N TYR A 180 4.13 77.94 32.78
CA TYR A 180 4.80 77.90 34.07
C TYR A 180 5.52 76.56 34.32
N GLU A 181 4.93 75.43 33.92
CA GLU A 181 5.60 74.12 33.97
C GLU A 181 6.76 74.05 32.97
N LEU A 182 6.61 74.66 31.79
CA LEU A 182 7.65 74.74 30.77
C LEU A 182 8.86 75.58 31.24
N GLU A 183 8.63 76.71 31.88
CA GLU A 183 9.69 77.56 32.42
C GLU A 183 10.45 76.85 33.56
N ALA A 184 9.70 76.19 34.46
CA ALA A 184 10.27 75.36 35.51
C ALA A 184 11.07 74.18 34.94
N PHE A 185 10.55 73.51 33.90
CA PHE A 185 11.22 72.41 33.21
C PHE A 185 12.52 72.85 32.53
N ASN A 186 12.51 74.00 31.84
CA ASN A 186 13.69 74.56 31.21
C ASN A 186 14.76 74.97 32.22
N THR A 187 14.34 75.54 33.36
CA THR A 187 15.24 75.89 34.46
C THR A 187 15.87 74.63 35.07
N LEU A 188 15.06 73.59 35.28
CA LEU A 188 15.52 72.29 35.77
C LEU A 188 16.46 71.60 34.78
N THR A 189 16.15 71.63 33.49
CA THR A 189 16.99 71.08 32.42
C THR A 189 18.35 71.76 32.38
N ARG A 190 18.38 73.10 32.45
CA ARG A 190 19.63 73.86 32.54
C ARG A 190 20.40 73.56 33.83
N ALA A 191 19.72 73.38 34.95
CA ALA A 191 20.35 73.01 36.21
C ALA A 191 20.98 71.60 36.14
N ILE A 192 20.30 70.63 35.54
CA ILE A 192 20.82 69.27 35.34
C ILE A 192 22.01 69.27 34.37
N GLN A 193 21.90 69.99 33.24
CA GLN A 193 22.98 70.06 32.24
C GLN A 193 24.25 70.75 32.77
N ASN A 194 24.09 71.79 33.58
CA ASN A 194 25.21 72.52 34.18
C ASN A 194 25.61 71.99 35.56
N ASN A 195 25.01 70.88 36.00
CA ASN A 195 25.30 70.21 37.26
C ASN A 195 25.13 71.11 38.51
N TYR A 196 24.10 71.97 38.49
CA TYR A 196 23.76 72.87 39.59
C TYR A 196 22.76 72.25 40.56
N ARG A 197 22.80 72.73 41.81
CA ARG A 197 21.78 72.41 42.81
C ARG A 197 20.47 73.12 42.47
N ILE A 198 19.39 72.36 42.40
CA ILE A 198 18.05 72.90 42.14
C ILE A 198 17.52 73.55 43.42
N GLN A 199 16.99 74.78 43.31
CA GLN A 199 16.33 75.45 44.42
C GLN A 199 14.91 74.92 44.58
N ASN A 200 14.52 74.58 45.82
CA ASN A 200 13.22 73.99 46.10
C ASN A 200 12.15 75.09 46.21
N ASP A 201 11.42 75.34 45.12
CA ASP A 201 10.11 75.99 45.22
C ASP A 201 8.99 74.93 45.21
N ALA A 202 7.76 75.34 45.55
CA ALA A 202 6.62 74.43 45.68
C ALA A 202 6.19 73.76 44.36
N THR A 203 6.64 74.25 43.21
CA THR A 203 6.16 73.84 41.88
C THR A 203 7.20 73.02 41.14
N THR A 204 8.47 73.41 41.25
CA THR A 204 9.67 72.64 40.93
C THR A 204 9.68 71.32 41.70
N THR A 205 9.26 71.32 42.97
CA THR A 205 9.15 70.07 43.76
C THR A 205 8.09 69.13 43.17
N LYS A 206 6.93 69.66 42.74
CA LYS A 206 5.87 68.85 42.10
C LYS A 206 6.31 68.32 40.74
N LEU A 207 6.99 69.16 39.96
CA LEU A 207 7.51 68.79 38.65
C LEU A 207 8.62 67.73 38.77
N ILE A 208 9.52 67.86 39.74
CA ILE A 208 10.54 66.83 40.03
C ILE A 208 9.88 65.49 40.34
N ALA A 209 8.91 65.46 41.27
CA ALA A 209 8.23 64.23 41.64
C ALA A 209 7.49 63.58 40.45
N LEU A 210 6.90 64.41 39.58
CA LEU A 210 6.27 63.94 38.35
C LEU A 210 7.30 63.35 37.38
N LEU A 211 8.41 64.03 37.15
CA LEU A 211 9.46 63.54 36.25
C LEU A 211 10.13 62.27 36.80
N GLU A 212 10.29 62.14 38.12
CA GLU A 212 10.77 60.90 38.75
C GLU A 212 9.78 59.75 38.59
N SER A 213 8.46 60.01 38.68
CA SER A 213 7.45 58.94 38.51
C SER A 213 7.39 58.37 37.10
N TYR A 214 7.78 59.17 36.09
CA TYR A 214 7.93 58.73 34.70
C TYR A 214 9.35 58.26 34.37
N ASP A 215 10.21 58.10 35.38
CA ASP A 215 11.62 57.73 35.25
C ASP A 215 12.40 58.67 34.33
N ILE A 216 12.03 59.94 34.17
CA ILE A 216 12.70 60.92 33.29
C ILE A 216 13.98 61.45 33.92
N ILE A 217 13.95 61.65 35.24
CA ILE A 217 15.10 62.06 36.04
C ILE A 217 15.26 61.11 37.22
N HIS A 218 16.50 60.92 37.66
CA HIS A 218 16.80 60.21 38.89
C HIS A 218 17.88 60.96 39.67
N LYS A 219 17.90 60.77 40.99
CA LYS A 219 18.86 61.38 41.90
C LYS A 219 19.77 60.30 42.50
N PRO A 220 20.90 59.96 41.85
CA PRO A 220 21.81 58.94 42.37
C PRO A 220 22.56 59.40 43.63
N GLU A 221 22.77 60.71 43.80
CA GLU A 221 23.46 61.30 44.97
C GLU A 221 22.88 62.68 45.34
N ALA A 222 23.64 63.77 45.16
CA ALA A 222 23.25 65.13 45.50
C ALA A 222 22.66 65.93 44.32
N LEU A 223 22.78 65.41 43.09
CA LEU A 223 22.43 66.10 41.84
C LEU A 223 21.58 65.17 40.96
N TYR A 224 20.60 65.75 40.27
CA TYR A 224 19.70 65.02 39.36
C TYR A 224 20.40 64.74 38.02
N LYS A 225 20.08 63.59 37.42
CA LYS A 225 20.54 63.20 36.08
C LYS A 225 19.37 62.69 35.25
N PHE A 226 19.44 62.91 33.93
CA PHE A 226 18.51 62.29 32.99
C PHE A 226 18.82 60.80 32.83
N THR A 227 17.76 60.00 32.78
CA THR A 227 17.78 58.58 32.40
C THR A 227 17.76 58.43 30.88
N ASP A 228 17.75 57.20 30.37
CA ASP A 228 17.59 56.93 28.94
C ASP A 228 16.22 57.37 28.41
N THR A 229 15.15 57.16 29.20
CA THR A 229 13.80 57.67 28.93
C THR A 229 13.76 59.19 28.97
N GLY A 230 14.44 59.82 29.92
CA GLY A 230 14.51 61.28 30.00
C GLY A 230 15.25 61.94 28.83
N ARG A 231 16.29 61.29 28.30
CA ARG A 231 16.95 61.76 27.07
C ARG A 231 16.05 61.67 25.84
N ARG A 232 15.15 60.70 25.78
CA ARG A 232 14.11 60.62 24.73
C ARG A 232 13.04 61.68 24.95
N PHE A 233 12.59 61.85 26.19
CA PHE A 233 11.61 62.87 26.58
C PHE A 233 12.04 64.29 26.18
N LEU A 234 13.32 64.63 26.38
CA LEU A 234 13.87 65.92 25.95
C LEU A 234 13.68 66.18 24.45
N ARG A 235 13.74 65.14 23.60
CA ARG A 235 13.55 65.30 22.15
C ARG A 235 12.13 65.73 21.80
N PHE A 236 11.12 65.32 22.57
CA PHE A 236 9.73 65.73 22.34
C PHE A 236 9.48 67.20 22.73
N ILE A 237 10.19 67.72 23.73
CA ILE A 237 10.03 69.11 24.18
C ILE A 237 10.88 70.10 23.38
N THR A 238 12.04 69.66 22.85
CA THR A 238 12.95 70.52 22.06
C THR A 238 12.69 70.50 20.55
N ALA A 239 11.77 69.64 20.07
CA ALA A 239 11.35 69.60 18.67
C ALA A 239 10.38 70.76 18.36
#